data_AF-A0A925NSW1-F1
#
_entry.id   AF-A0A925NSW1-F1
#
_cell.length_a   1.000
_cell.length_b   1.000
_cell.length_c   1.000
_cell.angle_alpha   90.00
_cell.angle_beta   90.00
_cell.angle_gamma   90.00
#
_symmetry.space_group_name_H-M   'P 1'
#
loop_
_entity.id
_entity.type
_entity.pdbx_description
1 polymer ?
#
loop_
_entity_poly.entity_id
_entity_poly.type
_entity_poly.pdbx_seq_one_letter_code
_entity_poly.pdbx_strand_id
1 'polypeptide(L)'
;MKTFAARLTTLAMVGTVLFVSMKSASAQPAGFNYDESKVKPYTLPDPLLMEDGRRVTTVRQWEKQRRPELLELFAAEMYGRSPGKPRRIKAEVTSLDKSALGGKAIRKE
;
A
#
# COMPACT_ATOMS: atom_id res chain seq x y z
N MET A 1 26.84 -14.63 -60.11
CA MET A 1 25.97 -15.48 -59.27
C MET A 1 26.34 -15.57 -57.77
N LYS A 2 27.53 -15.17 -57.31
CA LYS A 2 27.93 -15.34 -55.90
C LYS A 2 27.59 -14.17 -54.95
N THR A 3 27.16 -13.02 -55.47
CA THR A 3 26.91 -11.79 -54.69
C THR A 3 25.46 -11.59 -54.25
N PHE A 4 24.50 -12.32 -54.84
CA PHE A 4 23.08 -12.19 -54.52
C PHE A 4 22.67 -13.04 -53.30
N ALA A 5 23.26 -14.22 -53.15
CA ALA A 5 22.99 -15.13 -52.04
C ALA A 5 23.43 -14.58 -50.68
N ALA A 6 24.53 -13.80 -50.64
CA ALA A 6 25.08 -13.23 -49.41
C ALA A 6 24.22 -12.10 -48.81
N ARG A 7 23.47 -11.36 -49.63
CA ARG A 7 22.57 -10.28 -49.16
C ARG A 7 21.22 -10.80 -48.68
N LEU A 8 20.79 -11.97 -49.17
CA LEU A 8 19.53 -12.60 -48.77
C LEU A 8 19.68 -13.35 -47.43
N THR A 9 20.85 -13.93 -47.16
CA THR A 9 21.14 -14.59 -45.87
C THR A 9 21.37 -13.59 -44.73
N THR A 10 21.89 -12.38 -44.99
CA THR A 10 22.00 -11.34 -43.95
C THR A 10 20.65 -10.77 -43.54
N LEU A 11 19.69 -10.66 -44.46
CA LEU A 11 18.36 -10.10 -44.16
C LEU A 11 17.47 -11.07 -43.34
N ALA A 12 17.60 -12.38 -43.58
CA ALA A 12 16.89 -13.41 -42.82
C ALA A 12 17.44 -13.57 -41.38
N MET A 13 18.73 -13.29 -41.16
CA MET A 13 19.35 -13.37 -39.84
C MET A 13 18.93 -12.20 -38.93
N VAL A 14 18.70 -11.01 -39.50
CA VAL A 14 18.23 -9.82 -38.75
C VAL A 14 16.74 -9.94 -38.38
N GLY A 15 15.91 -10.51 -39.25
CA GLY A 15 14.48 -10.72 -38.98
C GLY A 15 14.19 -11.76 -37.88
N THR A 16 15.05 -12.76 -37.72
CA THR A 16 14.87 -13.82 -36.71
C THR A 16 15.30 -13.37 -35.30
N VAL A 17 16.23 -12.41 -35.21
CA VAL A 17 16.68 -11.86 -33.91
C VAL A 17 15.65 -10.90 -33.30
N LEU A 18 14.83 -10.24 -34.12
CA LEU A 18 13.83 -9.27 -33.65
C LEU A 18 12.55 -9.89 -33.06
N PHE A 19 12.30 -11.19 -33.25
CA PHE A 19 11.08 -11.85 -32.76
C PHE A 19 11.24 -12.55 -31.39
N VAL A 20 12.44 -12.60 -30.82
CA VAL A 20 12.73 -13.39 -29.59
C VAL A 20 12.74 -12.54 -28.30
N SER A 21 12.52 -11.23 -28.36
CA SER A 21 12.48 -10.38 -27.16
C SER A 21 11.07 -9.91 -26.79
N MET A 22 10.09 -10.81 -26.82
CA MET A 22 8.86 -10.59 -26.05
C MET A 22 9.19 -10.90 -24.59
N LYS A 23 9.83 -9.94 -23.91
CA LYS A 23 10.01 -10.00 -22.46
C LYS A 23 8.61 -9.99 -21.84
N SER A 24 8.20 -11.12 -21.26
CA SER A 24 7.01 -11.17 -20.41
C SER A 24 7.15 -10.05 -19.38
N ALA A 25 6.24 -9.07 -19.41
CA ALA A 25 6.18 -8.05 -18.39
C ALA A 25 5.73 -8.71 -17.08
N SER A 26 6.68 -9.11 -16.24
CA SER A 26 6.37 -9.52 -14.87
C SER A 26 6.01 -8.26 -14.08
N ALA A 27 4.72 -8.00 -13.93
CA ALA A 27 4.21 -6.81 -13.24
C ALA A 27 4.55 -6.79 -11.74
N GLN A 28 4.99 -7.91 -11.16
CA GLN A 28 5.32 -8.00 -9.75
C GLN A 28 6.84 -8.16 -9.56
N PRO A 29 7.47 -7.35 -8.69
CA PRO A 29 8.87 -7.53 -8.32
C PRO A 29 9.13 -8.99 -7.89
N ALA A 30 10.27 -9.55 -8.30
CA ALA A 30 10.64 -10.90 -7.89
C ALA A 30 10.96 -10.93 -6.38
N GLY A 31 10.62 -12.04 -5.70
CA GLY A 31 11.04 -12.29 -4.31
C GLY A 31 9.95 -12.14 -3.23
N PHE A 32 8.70 -11.87 -3.59
CA PHE A 32 7.59 -11.95 -2.62
C PHE A 32 7.25 -13.40 -2.30
N ASN A 33 6.89 -13.63 -1.05
CA ASN A 33 6.42 -14.92 -0.60
C ASN A 33 4.89 -15.03 -0.73
N TYR A 34 4.41 -16.01 -1.49
CA TYR A 34 2.99 -16.39 -1.59
C TYR A 34 2.71 -17.76 -0.98
N ASP A 35 3.74 -18.42 -0.44
CA ASP A 35 3.70 -19.77 0.09
C ASP A 35 3.75 -19.71 1.62
N GLU A 36 2.64 -20.11 2.26
CA GLU A 36 2.50 -20.09 3.73
C GLU A 36 3.58 -20.92 4.41
N SER A 37 4.06 -22.01 3.78
CA SER A 37 5.11 -22.86 4.34
C SER A 37 6.47 -22.16 4.47
N LYS A 38 6.66 -21.02 3.78
CA LYS A 38 7.88 -20.20 3.83
C LYS A 38 7.78 -19.03 4.81
N VAL A 39 6.65 -18.84 5.47
CA VAL A 39 6.51 -17.81 6.50
C VAL A 39 7.38 -18.20 7.70
N LYS A 40 8.34 -17.34 8.05
CA LYS A 40 9.17 -17.56 9.24
C LYS A 40 8.34 -17.33 10.50
N PRO A 41 8.55 -18.12 11.57
CA PRO A 41 7.92 -17.84 12.85
C PRO A 41 8.28 -16.44 13.36
N TYR A 42 7.32 -15.74 13.95
CA TYR A 42 7.51 -14.45 14.60
C TYR A 42 6.66 -14.37 15.88
N THR A 43 7.02 -13.46 16.78
CA THR A 43 6.25 -13.18 18.00
C THR A 43 5.75 -11.75 17.94
N LEU A 44 4.45 -11.56 18.19
CA LEU A 44 3.85 -10.24 18.26
C LEU A 44 4.05 -9.63 19.65
N PRO A 45 4.33 -8.32 19.76
CA PRO A 45 4.30 -7.63 21.04
C PRO A 45 2.91 -7.74 21.69
N ASP A 46 2.86 -7.98 23.01
CA ASP A 46 1.58 -8.04 23.73
C ASP A 46 1.01 -6.60 23.86
N PRO A 47 -0.16 -6.31 23.25
CA PRO A 47 -0.75 -4.98 23.36
C PRO A 47 -1.16 -4.63 24.80
N LEU A 48 -1.36 -5.63 25.66
CA LEU A 48 -1.74 -5.48 27.07
C LEU A 48 -0.53 -5.53 28.02
N LEU A 49 0.68 -5.38 27.50
CA LEU A 49 1.86 -5.03 28.30
C LEU A 49 2.26 -3.59 27.98
N MET A 50 2.42 -2.78 29.00
CA MET A 50 3.05 -1.46 28.90
C MET A 50 4.51 -1.60 28.46
N GLU A 51 5.13 -0.52 27.97
CA GLU A 51 6.56 -0.54 27.62
C GLU A 51 7.48 -0.86 28.82
N ASP A 52 7.05 -0.50 30.03
CA ASP A 52 7.74 -0.83 31.29
C ASP A 52 7.51 -2.28 31.77
N GLY A 53 6.76 -3.09 31.00
CA GLY A 53 6.48 -4.49 31.30
C GLY A 53 5.29 -4.73 32.22
N ARG A 54 4.63 -3.69 32.77
CA ARG A 54 3.41 -3.87 33.58
C ARG A 54 2.25 -4.34 32.72
N ARG A 55 1.45 -5.27 33.24
CA ARG A 55 0.24 -5.77 32.57
C ARG A 55 -0.93 -4.78 32.72
N VAL A 56 -1.58 -4.48 31.61
CA VAL A 56 -2.85 -3.78 31.54
C VAL A 56 -3.95 -4.74 31.97
N THR A 57 -4.63 -4.43 33.06
CA THR A 57 -5.66 -5.29 33.68
C THR A 57 -7.03 -4.64 33.71
N THR A 58 -7.12 -3.35 33.39
CA THR A 58 -8.35 -2.57 33.47
C THR A 58 -8.54 -1.68 32.25
N VAL A 59 -9.80 -1.39 31.92
CA VAL A 59 -10.16 -0.44 30.85
C VAL A 59 -9.54 0.94 31.12
N ARG A 60 -9.53 1.40 32.38
CA ARG A 60 -8.95 2.69 32.75
C ARG A 60 -7.45 2.75 32.46
N GLN A 61 -6.70 1.68 32.75
CA GLN A 61 -5.26 1.60 32.41
C GLN A 61 -5.06 1.62 30.89
N TRP A 62 -5.88 0.89 30.14
CA TRP A 62 -5.82 0.92 28.68
C TRP A 62 -6.04 2.33 28.12
N GLU A 63 -7.16 2.97 28.48
CA GLU A 63 -7.54 4.26 27.89
C GLU A 63 -6.61 5.41 28.29
N LYS A 64 -6.10 5.40 29.53
CA LYS A 64 -5.34 6.52 30.08
C LYS A 64 -3.82 6.35 29.99
N GLN A 65 -3.32 5.14 29.76
CA GLN A 65 -1.88 4.86 29.74
C GLN A 65 -1.48 4.11 28.46
N ARG A 66 -1.93 2.87 28.27
CA ARG A 66 -1.44 2.03 27.17
C ARG A 66 -1.80 2.55 25.78
N ARG A 67 -3.03 3.02 25.59
CA ARG A 67 -3.48 3.57 24.31
C ARG A 67 -2.68 4.82 23.92
N PRO A 68 -2.47 5.81 24.81
CA PRO A 68 -1.54 6.91 24.54
C PRO A 68 -0.12 6.46 24.17
N GLU A 69 0.47 5.49 24.88
CA GLU A 69 1.79 4.94 24.55
C GLU A 69 1.83 4.38 23.12
N LEU A 70 0.87 3.53 22.76
CA LEU A 70 0.81 2.94 21.42
C LEU A 70 0.64 4.00 20.33
N LEU A 71 -0.22 5.00 20.55
CA LEU A 71 -0.40 6.11 19.60
C LEU A 71 0.90 6.89 19.41
N GLU A 72 1.66 7.10 20.47
CA GLU A 72 2.95 7.78 20.43
C GLU A 72 3.98 6.95 19.67
N LEU A 73 4.07 5.64 19.93
CA LEU A 73 4.96 4.72 19.22
C LEU A 73 4.68 4.71 17.71
N PHE A 74 3.41 4.63 17.32
CA PHE A 74 3.01 4.69 15.90
C PHE A 74 3.29 6.06 15.27
N ALA A 75 3.13 7.15 16.02
CA ALA A 75 3.43 8.49 15.54
C ALA A 75 4.94 8.73 15.39
N ALA A 76 5.77 8.13 16.24
CA ALA A 76 7.22 8.28 16.18
C ALA A 76 7.85 7.41 15.08
N GLU A 77 7.44 6.14 14.98
CA GLU A 77 8.19 5.14 14.19
C GLU A 77 7.59 4.84 12.82
N MET A 78 6.28 5.07 12.64
CA MET A 78 5.56 4.56 11.45
C MET A 78 4.93 5.66 10.61
N TYR A 79 4.12 6.53 11.22
CA TYR A 79 3.24 7.44 10.47
C TYR A 79 3.59 8.92 10.59
N GLY A 80 4.42 9.29 11.56
CA GLY A 80 4.68 10.70 11.89
C GLY A 80 3.62 11.30 12.82
N ARG A 81 3.97 12.43 13.44
CA ARG A 81 3.06 13.17 14.34
C ARG A 81 1.99 13.90 13.55
N SER A 82 0.72 13.60 13.84
CA SER A 82 -0.40 14.38 13.31
C SER A 82 -0.35 15.81 13.86
N PRO A 83 -0.50 16.84 13.01
CA PRO A 83 -0.65 18.20 13.52
C PRO A 83 -1.92 18.29 14.37
N GLY A 84 -1.87 19.14 15.41
CA GLY A 84 -3.03 19.36 16.27
C GLY A 84 -4.26 19.84 15.47
N LYS A 85 -5.45 19.65 16.05
CA LYS A 85 -6.70 20.08 15.42
C LYS A 85 -6.61 21.57 15.04
N PRO A 86 -6.84 21.94 13.77
CA PRO A 86 -6.79 23.34 13.35
C PRO A 86 -7.86 24.15 14.09
N ARG A 87 -7.52 25.40 14.46
CA ARG A 87 -8.43 26.30 15.19
C ARG A 87 -9.75 26.55 14.45
N ARG A 88 -9.70 26.57 13.12
CA ARG A 88 -10.87 26.74 12.26
C ARG A 88 -10.70 25.88 11.01
N ILE A 89 -11.70 25.06 10.73
CA ILE A 89 -11.91 24.42 9.43
C ILE A 89 -12.98 25.25 8.72
N LYS A 90 -12.69 25.74 7.52
CA LYS A 90 -13.69 26.36 6.65
C LYS A 90 -14.13 25.30 5.65
N ALA A 91 -15.43 25.09 5.55
CA ALA A 91 -16.06 24.26 4.53
C ALA A 91 -17.31 25.00 4.04
N GLU A 92 -17.62 24.87 2.75
CA GLU A 92 -18.79 25.45 2.12
C GLU A 92 -19.47 24.39 1.27
N VAL A 93 -20.81 24.44 1.19
CA VAL A 93 -21.55 23.55 0.30
C VAL A 93 -21.57 24.21 -1.07
N THR A 94 -20.89 23.58 -2.01
CA THR A 94 -20.77 24.01 -3.41
C THR A 94 -21.91 23.48 -4.26
N SER A 95 -22.48 22.33 -3.88
CA SER A 95 -23.60 21.69 -4.59
C SER A 95 -24.55 20.98 -3.64
N LEU A 96 -25.85 21.04 -3.94
CA LEU A 96 -26.90 20.34 -3.21
C LEU A 96 -27.92 19.75 -4.20
N ASP A 97 -27.99 18.42 -4.25
CA ASP A 97 -29.05 17.70 -4.95
C ASP A 97 -29.91 16.95 -3.93
N LYS A 98 -31.19 17.35 -3.82
CA LYS A 98 -32.15 16.73 -2.88
C LYS A 98 -32.77 15.44 -3.40
N SER A 99 -32.52 15.09 -4.66
CA SER A 99 -33.13 13.97 -5.38
C SER A 99 -32.10 13.08 -6.07
N ALA A 100 -30.86 13.08 -5.57
CA ALA A 100 -29.79 12.28 -6.11
C ALA A 100 -30.18 10.78 -6.16
N LEU A 101 -29.59 10.06 -7.11
CA LEU A 101 -29.85 8.63 -7.33
C LEU A 101 -31.34 8.31 -7.58
N GLY A 102 -32.05 9.19 -8.30
CA GLY A 102 -33.48 9.02 -8.59
C GLY A 102 -34.35 9.15 -7.36
N GLY A 103 -34.05 10.13 -6.50
CA GLY A 103 -34.82 10.44 -5.29
C GLY A 103 -34.45 9.60 -4.06
N LYS A 104 -33.42 8.75 -4.14
CA LYS A 104 -33.01 7.85 -3.04
C LYS A 104 -32.01 8.48 -2.08
N ALA A 105 -31.39 9.60 -2.46
CA ALA A 105 -30.37 10.24 -1.66
C ALA A 105 -30.41 11.76 -1.78
N ILE A 106 -29.80 12.40 -0.77
CA ILE A 106 -29.42 13.81 -0.82
C ILE A 106 -27.90 13.84 -0.94
N ARG A 107 -27.36 14.49 -1.99
CA ARG A 107 -25.92 14.67 -2.19
C ARG A 107 -25.51 16.10 -1.85
N LYS A 108 -24.39 16.24 -1.15
CA LYS A 108 -23.70 17.51 -0.88
C LYS A 108 -22.23 17.39 -1.23
N GLU A 109 -21.68 18.46 -1.79
CA GLU A 109 -20.25 18.65 -2.10
C GLU A 109 -19.72 19.88 -1.36
#